data_AF-A0A5C6BXQ9-F1
#
_entry.id   AF-A0A5C6BXQ9-F1
#
_cell.length_a   1.000
_cell.length_b   1.000
_cell.length_c   1.000
_cell.angle_alpha   90.00
_cell.angle_beta   90.00
_cell.angle_gamma   90.00
#
_symmetry.space_group_name_H-M   'P 1'
#
loop_
_entity.id
_entity.type
_entity.pdbx_description
1 polymer ?
#
loop_
_entity_poly.entity_id
_entity_poly.type
_entity_poly.pdbx_seq_one_letter_code
_entity_poly.pdbx_strand_id
1 'polypeptide(L)'
;MSLASYLELLDWTARQTASGKRGRTPASVPPILQRLGLDRASWCELVSDFGKLFGTVAGRPGCVDAMRSHRTHRRYHMRRRARELFADAG
;
A
#
# COMPACT_ATOMS: atom_id res chain seq x y z
N MET A 1 4.90 4.58 -14.58
CA MET A 1 3.63 3.80 -14.63
C MET A 1 2.74 4.38 -15.72
N SER A 2 1.93 3.56 -16.39
CA SER A 2 0.89 4.07 -17.29
C SER A 2 -0.36 4.44 -16.50
N LEU A 3 -1.17 5.35 -17.04
CA LEU A 3 -2.48 5.70 -16.46
C LEU A 3 -3.40 4.46 -16.38
N ALA A 4 -3.36 3.60 -17.39
CA ALA A 4 -4.15 2.37 -17.43
C ALA A 4 -3.87 1.46 -16.22
N SER A 5 -2.60 1.21 -15.88
CA SER A 5 -2.25 0.38 -14.72
C SER A 5 -2.63 1.02 -13.38
N TYR A 6 -2.62 2.35 -13.30
CA TYR A 6 -3.10 3.05 -12.11
C TYR A 6 -4.62 2.92 -11.95
N LEU A 7 -5.38 3.13 -13.03
CA LEU A 7 -6.84 2.99 -13.01
C LEU A 7 -7.27 1.54 -12.74
N GLU A 8 -6.56 0.55 -13.28
CA GLU A 8 -6.79 -0.86 -12.99
C GLU A 8 -6.61 -1.16 -11.50
N LEU A 9 -5.50 -0.70 -10.89
CA LEU A 9 -5.28 -0.86 -9.46
C LEU A 9 -6.35 -0.15 -8.62
N LEU A 10 -6.75 1.05 -9.04
CA LEU A 10 -7.74 1.85 -8.34
C LEU A 10 -9.13 1.20 -8.36
N ASP A 11 -9.59 0.77 -9.55
CA ASP A 11 -10.87 0.04 -9.70
C ASP A 11 -10.84 -1.26 -8.90
N TRP A 12 -9.75 -2.04 -9.00
CA TRP A 12 -9.58 -3.25 -8.22
C TRP A 12 -9.67 -2.96 -6.72
N THR A 13 -8.92 -1.98 -6.22
CA THR A 13 -8.92 -1.61 -4.79
C THR A 13 -10.30 -1.14 -4.32
N ALA A 14 -11.01 -0.34 -5.11
CA ALA A 14 -12.37 0.11 -4.79
C ALA A 14 -13.35 -1.06 -4.64
N ARG A 15 -13.21 -2.12 -5.44
CA ARG A 15 -14.02 -3.35 -5.33
C ARG A 15 -13.68 -4.16 -4.09
N GLN A 16 -12.43 -4.12 -3.61
CA GLN A 16 -12.03 -4.79 -2.37
C GLN A 16 -12.63 -4.12 -1.12
N THR A 17 -12.81 -2.80 -1.14
CA THR A 17 -13.29 -2.02 0.02
C THR A 17 -14.81 -1.93 0.09
N ALA A 18 -15.53 -1.96 -1.04
CA ALA A 18 -16.98 -1.85 -1.07
C ALA A 18 -17.67 -3.20 -0.80
N SER A 19 -17.91 -3.51 0.47
CA SER A 19 -18.77 -4.62 0.89
C SER A 19 -20.20 -4.43 0.36
N GLY A 20 -20.52 -4.93 -0.83
CA GLY A 20 -21.89 -4.94 -1.34
C GLY A 20 -22.09 -4.68 -2.84
N LYS A 21 -21.05 -4.36 -3.63
CA LYS A 21 -21.24 -4.31 -5.09
C LYS A 21 -21.31 -5.72 -5.65
N ARG A 22 -22.52 -6.14 -6.07
CA ARG A 22 -22.73 -7.33 -6.91
C ARG A 22 -21.98 -7.13 -8.23
N GLY A 23 -20.88 -7.84 -8.38
CA GLY A 23 -20.04 -7.85 -9.57
C GLY A 23 -18.79 -8.66 -9.31
N ARG A 24 -18.40 -9.51 -10.26
CA ARG A 24 -17.27 -10.45 -10.17
C ARG A 24 -16.04 -9.73 -9.62
N THR A 25 -15.59 -10.07 -8.41
CA THR A 25 -14.25 -9.67 -7.95
C THR A 25 -13.27 -10.07 -9.06
N PRO A 26 -12.40 -9.17 -9.56
CA PRO A 26 -11.43 -9.56 -10.56
C PRO A 26 -10.65 -10.77 -10.05
N ALA A 27 -10.68 -11.86 -10.81
CA ALA A 27 -10.17 -13.15 -10.34
C ALA A 27 -8.67 -13.10 -10.01
N SER A 28 -7.94 -12.20 -10.67
CA SER A 28 -6.50 -12.01 -10.52
C SER A 28 -6.16 -10.73 -9.79
N VAL A 29 -5.14 -10.81 -8.95
CA VAL A 29 -4.46 -9.66 -8.34
C VAL A 29 -3.80 -8.84 -9.47
N PRO A 30 -3.94 -7.50 -9.49
CA PRO A 30 -3.31 -6.66 -10.49
C PRO A 30 -1.79 -6.92 -10.58
N PRO A 31 -1.21 -7.08 -11.78
CA PRO A 31 0.22 -7.39 -11.94
C PRO A 31 1.16 -6.36 -11.29
N ILE A 32 0.69 -5.13 -11.10
CA ILE A 32 1.44 -4.10 -10.38
C ILE A 32 1.72 -4.49 -8.92
N LEU A 33 0.80 -5.17 -8.23
CA LEU A 33 1.03 -5.58 -6.83
C LEU A 33 2.13 -6.63 -6.76
N GLN A 34 2.17 -7.58 -7.69
CA GLN A 34 3.28 -8.52 -7.83
C GLN A 34 4.62 -7.81 -8.07
N ARG A 35 4.65 -6.81 -8.96
CA ARG A 35 5.86 -6.00 -9.21
C ARG A 35 6.32 -5.19 -8.01
N LEU A 36 5.40 -4.80 -7.13
CA LEU A 36 5.72 -4.10 -5.88
C LEU A 36 6.15 -5.06 -4.76
N GLY A 37 6.01 -6.38 -4.96
CA GLY A 37 6.17 -7.38 -3.92
C GLY A 37 5.12 -7.20 -2.84
N LEU A 38 3.86 -7.06 -3.26
CA LEU A 38 2.69 -6.89 -2.41
C LEU A 38 1.66 -7.96 -2.72
N ASP A 39 1.30 -8.76 -1.72
CA ASP A 39 0.14 -9.63 -1.80
C ASP A 39 -1.17 -8.83 -1.62
N ARG A 40 -2.30 -9.48 -1.89
CA ARG A 40 -3.64 -8.89 -1.79
C ARG A 40 -3.96 -8.42 -0.37
N ALA A 41 -3.72 -9.23 0.65
CA ALA A 41 -4.09 -8.94 2.03
C ALA A 41 -3.25 -7.77 2.57
N SER A 42 -1.94 -7.82 2.34
CA SER A 42 -1.01 -6.76 2.72
C SER A 42 -1.39 -5.44 2.06
N TRP A 43 -1.67 -5.42 0.76
CA TRP A 43 -2.15 -4.23 0.07
C TRP A 43 -3.49 -3.71 0.62
N CYS A 44 -4.47 -4.60 0.83
CA CYS A 44 -5.77 -4.21 1.34
C CYS A 44 -5.65 -3.50 2.70
N GLU A 45 -4.83 -4.03 3.62
CA GLU A 45 -4.60 -3.40 4.93
C GLU A 45 -3.84 -2.06 4.80
N LEU A 46 -2.80 -2.02 3.97
CA LEU A 46 -2.03 -0.79 3.71
C LEU A 46 -2.92 0.36 3.22
N VAL A 47 -3.90 0.07 2.37
CA VAL A 47 -4.84 1.08 1.85
C VAL A 47 -5.97 1.38 2.84
N SER A 48 -6.56 0.37 3.48
CA SER A 48 -7.69 0.60 4.41
C SER A 48 -7.28 1.35 5.67
N ASP A 49 -6.09 1.08 6.19
CA ASP A 49 -5.55 1.70 7.40
C ASP A 49 -4.45 2.73 7.10
N PHE A 50 -4.39 3.27 5.88
CA PHE A 50 -3.32 4.15 5.41
C PHE A 50 -2.96 5.27 6.41
N GLY A 51 -3.97 6.01 6.88
CA GLY A 51 -3.77 7.09 7.85
C GLY A 51 -3.22 6.60 9.19
N LYS A 52 -3.65 5.42 9.65
CA LYS A 52 -3.16 4.81 10.89
C LYS A 52 -1.76 4.25 10.73
N LEU A 53 -1.38 3.74 9.56
CA LEU A 53 -0.11 3.06 9.34
C LEU A 53 1.05 4.02 9.06
N PHE A 54 0.81 5.05 8.26
CA PHE A 54 1.88 5.92 7.73
C PHE A 54 2.00 7.27 8.44
N GLY A 55 0.90 7.84 8.96
CA GLY A 55 0.91 9.11 9.66
C GLY A 55 1.50 10.26 8.81
N THR A 56 2.77 10.61 9.06
CA THR A 56 3.46 11.74 8.41
C THR A 56 4.20 11.36 7.13
N VAL A 57 4.56 10.08 6.93
CA VAL A 57 5.32 9.64 5.75
C VAL A 57 4.91 8.25 5.31
N ALA A 58 4.76 8.06 3.99
CA ALA A 58 4.48 6.78 3.37
C ALA A 58 5.57 6.40 2.37
N GLY A 59 5.86 5.11 2.28
CA GLY A 59 6.89 4.56 1.38
C GLY A 59 7.42 3.23 1.88
N ARG A 60 8.32 2.61 1.11
CA ARG A 60 9.00 1.39 1.55
C ARG A 60 9.83 1.65 2.82
N PRO A 61 9.89 0.70 3.78
CA PRO A 61 10.61 0.89 5.04
C PRO A 61 12.04 1.42 4.88
N GLY A 62 12.82 0.83 3.96
CA GLY A 62 14.19 1.27 3.71
C GLY A 62 14.31 2.70 3.17
N CYS A 63 13.36 3.14 2.33
CA CYS A 63 13.33 4.52 1.83
C CYS A 63 12.96 5.51 2.93
N VAL A 64 11.99 5.15 3.78
CA VAL A 64 11.56 5.97 4.91
C VAL A 64 12.69 6.12 5.93
N ASP A 65 13.41 5.04 6.23
CA ASP A 65 14.51 5.03 7.20
C ASP A 65 15.71 5.88 6.76
N ALA A 66 15.94 6.01 5.44
CA ALA A 66 16.96 6.87 4.87
C ALA A 66 16.57 8.36 4.86
N MET A 67 15.27 8.67 5.03
CA MET A 67 14.77 10.04 4.90
C MET A 67 14.76 10.79 6.24
N ARG A 68 15.06 12.09 6.17
CA ARG A 68 14.97 13.01 7.30
C ARG A 68 13.93 14.07 7.04
N SER A 69 13.23 14.49 8.08
CA SER A 69 12.30 15.61 7.98
C SER A 69 13.06 16.89 7.63
N HIS A 70 12.62 17.59 6.60
CA HIS A 70 13.15 18.92 6.24
C HIS A 70 12.90 19.98 7.33
N ARG A 71 11.89 19.77 8.20
CA ARG A 71 11.52 20.74 9.23
C ARG A 71 12.22 20.50 10.56
N THR A 72 12.38 19.24 10.96
CA THR A 72 12.91 18.88 12.29
C THR A 72 14.29 18.24 12.23
N HIS A 73 14.79 17.91 11.04
CA HIS A 73 16.01 17.10 10.79
C HIS A 73 16.03 15.71 11.46
N ARG A 74 14.94 15.33 12.15
CA ARG A 74 14.75 14.00 12.75
C ARG A 74 14.46 12.97 11.66
N ARG A 75 14.87 11.73 11.91
CA ARG A 75 14.54 10.59 11.04
C ARG A 75 13.05 10.29 11.16
N TYR A 76 12.46 9.82 10.06
CA TYR A 76 11.14 9.24 10.13
C TYR A 76 11.19 7.83 10.69
N HIS A 77 10.15 7.45 11.42
CA HIS A 77 9.97 6.09 11.91
C HIS A 77 8.62 5.59 11.45
N MET A 78 8.65 4.57 10.60
CA MET A 78 7.44 3.88 10.18
C MET A 78 6.93 3.01 11.33
N ARG A 79 5.60 2.95 11.49
CA ARG A 79 4.97 2.08 12.48
C ARG A 79 5.30 0.62 12.22
N ARG A 80 5.47 -0.16 13.30
CA ARG A 80 5.85 -1.58 13.25
C ARG A 80 4.94 -2.39 12.31
N ARG A 81 3.62 -2.26 12.42
CA ARG A 81 2.66 -2.99 11.58
C ARG A 81 2.85 -2.72 10.08
N ALA A 82 3.09 -1.47 9.70
CA ALA A 82 3.35 -1.14 8.31
C ALA A 82 4.62 -1.84 7.79
N ARG A 83 5.66 -1.95 8.62
CA ARG A 83 6.89 -2.69 8.25
C ARG A 83 6.64 -4.17 8.06
N GLU A 84 5.85 -4.79 8.93
CA GLU A 84 5.45 -6.21 8.84
C GLU A 84 4.70 -6.46 7.52
N LEU A 85 3.74 -5.61 7.16
CA LEU A 85 3.01 -5.73 5.89
C LEU A 85 3.90 -5.61 4.64
N PHE A 86 5.06 -4.95 4.72
CA PHE A 86 6.04 -4.92 3.64
C PHE A 86 7.01 -6.11 3.67
N ALA A 87 7.12 -6.82 4.80
CA ALA A 87 7.99 -7.99 4.97
C ALA A 87 7.24 -9.30 4.64
N ASP A 88 5.97 -9.38 5.03
CA ASP A 88 5.09 -10.55 4.84
C ASP A 88 4.60 -10.69 3.39
N ALA A 89 4.84 -9.67 2.57
CA ALA A 89 4.34 -9.56 1.21
C ALA A 89 5.22 -10.24 0.13
N GLY A 90 6.20 -11.04 0.58
CA GLY A 90 7.16 -11.78 -0.26
C GLY A 90 6.66 -13.15 -0.69
#